data_AF-A0A8J7PCS2-F1
#
_entry.id   AF-A0A8J7PCS2-F1
#
_cell.length_a   1.000
_cell.length_b   1.000
_cell.length_c   1.000
_cell.angle_alpha   90.00
_cell.angle_beta   90.00
_cell.angle_gamma   90.00
#
_symmetry.space_group_name_H-M   'P 1'
#
loop_
_entity.id
_entity.type
_entity.pdbx_description
1 polymer ?
#
loop_
_entity_poly.entity_id
_entity_poly.type
_entity_poly.pdbx_seq_one_letter_code
_entity_poly.pdbx_strand_id
1 'polypeptide(L)'
;MTKPQTTLILPENEITEAGEPNEKGCPTLSEIADLIKQGGEHQRWQELDKAEGFYADAVSIARQKLGANHQVLGYALADLAQLQESKGDEINARHNFVEALHILEAHLGNNHPVTLDIFGRLHHLFRL
;
A
#
# COMPACT_ATOMS: atom_id res chain seq x y z
N MET A 1 -15.76 29.03 45.03
CA MET A 1 -16.06 29.41 43.63
C MET A 1 -15.01 28.73 42.75
N THR A 2 -15.30 27.50 42.34
CA THR A 2 -14.43 26.63 41.56
C THR A 2 -14.62 26.94 40.07
N LYS A 3 -13.53 27.29 39.37
CA LYS A 3 -13.56 27.45 37.91
C LYS A 3 -13.87 26.10 37.25
N PRO A 4 -14.74 26.01 36.23
CA PRO A 4 -14.88 24.78 35.47
C PRO A 4 -13.61 24.54 34.64
N GLN A 5 -13.07 23.32 34.72
CA GLN A 5 -12.04 22.87 33.79
C GLN A 5 -12.69 22.60 32.44
N THR A 6 -12.30 23.37 31.43
CA THR A 6 -12.66 23.11 30.04
C THR A 6 -11.80 21.95 29.55
N THR A 7 -12.36 20.74 29.56
CA THR A 7 -11.80 19.59 28.85
C THR A 7 -11.89 19.86 27.35
N LEU A 8 -10.76 20.08 26.69
CA LEU A 8 -10.66 20.03 25.24
C LEU A 8 -10.86 18.57 24.82
N ILE A 9 -12.08 18.22 24.44
CA ILE A 9 -12.36 16.98 23.73
C ILE A 9 -11.89 17.23 22.29
N LEU A 10 -10.74 16.67 21.93
CA LEU A 10 -10.36 16.54 20.52
C LEU A 10 -11.47 15.72 19.83
N PRO A 11 -11.97 16.11 18.65
CA PRO A 11 -12.94 15.28 17.94
C PRO A 11 -12.30 13.91 17.70
N GLU A 12 -12.86 12.90 18.35
CA GLU A 12 -12.59 11.51 18.04
C GLU A 12 -12.81 11.37 16.54
N ASN A 13 -11.77 10.92 15.84
CA ASN A 13 -11.83 10.57 14.44
C ASN A 13 -13.18 9.90 14.18
N GLU A 14 -13.97 10.51 13.30
CA GLU A 14 -15.02 9.84 12.56
C GLU A 14 -14.36 8.72 11.74
N ILE A 15 -14.03 7.63 12.44
CA ILE A 15 -13.88 6.30 11.87
C ILE A 15 -15.32 5.81 11.69
N THR A 16 -16.09 6.52 10.88
CA THR A 16 -17.42 6.08 10.49
C THR A 16 -17.19 4.91 9.55
N GLU A 17 -17.36 3.72 10.11
CA GLU A 17 -17.88 2.54 9.42
C GLU A 17 -18.65 2.94 8.16
N ALA A 18 -18.01 2.77 7.00
CA ALA A 18 -18.69 2.74 5.73
C ALA A 18 -18.30 1.44 5.01
N GLY A 19 -18.79 0.33 5.59
CA GLY A 19 -19.10 -0.89 4.85
C GLY A 19 -18.01 -1.96 4.79
N GLU A 20 -17.91 -2.80 5.82
CA GLU A 20 -17.71 -4.23 5.56
C GLU A 20 -19.11 -4.89 5.47
N PRO A 21 -19.34 -6.03 4.78
CA PRO A 21 -18.54 -6.69 3.74
C PRO A 21 -19.41 -7.13 2.54
N ASN A 22 -18.95 -6.86 1.31
CA ASN A 22 -19.46 -7.56 0.12
C ASN A 22 -18.47 -8.68 -0.21
N GLU A 23 -18.40 -9.65 0.69
CA GLU A 23 -17.64 -10.91 0.63
C GLU A 23 -18.17 -11.90 -0.44
N LYS A 24 -18.66 -11.37 -1.56
CA LYS A 24 -19.02 -12.09 -2.78
C LYS A 24 -18.35 -11.44 -3.97
N GLY A 25 -17.11 -11.85 -4.23
CA GLY A 25 -16.43 -11.66 -5.50
C GLY A 25 -16.57 -10.26 -6.09
N CYS A 26 -16.02 -9.24 -5.44
CA CYS A 26 -15.80 -7.97 -6.12
C CYS A 26 -14.82 -8.25 -7.27
N PRO A 27 -15.25 -8.17 -8.55
CA PRO A 27 -14.40 -8.50 -9.70
C PRO A 27 -13.12 -7.65 -9.69
N THR A 28 -13.17 -6.48 -9.06
CA THR A 28 -12.02 -5.60 -8.84
C THR A 28 -10.92 -6.20 -7.97
N LEU A 29 -11.24 -6.89 -6.87
CA LEU A 29 -10.21 -7.47 -6.01
C LEU A 29 -9.55 -8.68 -6.69
N SER A 30 -10.32 -9.50 -7.42
CA SER A 30 -9.73 -10.60 -8.19
C SER A 30 -8.91 -10.07 -9.36
N GLU A 31 -9.38 -9.03 -10.05
CA GLU A 31 -8.66 -8.35 -11.14
C GLU A 31 -7.31 -7.82 -10.65
N ILE A 32 -7.26 -7.11 -9.52
CA ILE A 32 -6.01 -6.62 -8.95
C ILE A 32 -5.09 -7.78 -8.54
N ALA A 33 -5.64 -8.82 -7.90
CA ALA A 33 -4.86 -9.99 -7.50
C ALA A 33 -4.27 -10.74 -8.72
N ASP A 34 -5.04 -10.86 -9.80
CA ASP A 34 -4.60 -11.49 -11.05
C ASP A 34 -3.49 -10.67 -11.73
N LEU A 35 -3.55 -9.34 -11.66
CA LEU A 35 -2.49 -8.46 -12.15
C LEU A 35 -1.22 -8.60 -11.31
N ILE A 36 -1.33 -8.55 -9.97
CA ILE A 36 -0.17 -8.74 -9.07
C ILE A 36 0.48 -10.10 -9.31
N LYS A 37 -0.32 -11.16 -9.47
CA LYS A 37 0.17 -12.49 -9.77
C LYS A 37 0.93 -12.55 -11.10
N GLN A 38 0.36 -11.98 -12.17
CA GLN A 38 1.03 -11.89 -13.47
C GLN A 38 2.34 -11.10 -13.38
N GLY A 39 2.34 -9.99 -12.63
CA GLY A 39 3.54 -9.21 -12.33
C GLY A 39 4.66 -10.07 -11.73
N GLY A 40 4.33 -10.86 -10.69
CA GLY A 40 5.28 -11.77 -10.04
C GLY A 40 5.78 -12.91 -10.95
N GLU A 41 4.92 -13.44 -11.82
CA GLU A 41 5.29 -14.47 -12.80
C GLU A 41 6.30 -13.93 -13.82
N HIS A 42 6.04 -12.75 -14.39
CA HIS A 42 6.94 -12.10 -15.34
C HIS A 42 8.25 -11.64 -14.69
N GLN A 43 8.21 -11.17 -13.44
CA GLN A 43 9.42 -10.87 -12.68
C GLN A 43 10.29 -12.12 -12.50
N ARG A 44 9.69 -13.29 -12.25
CA ARG A 44 10.40 -14.57 -12.15
C ARG A 44 11.03 -15.01 -13.48
N TRP A 45 10.46 -14.59 -14.60
CA TRP A 45 11.02 -14.80 -15.94
C TRP A 45 11.98 -13.69 -16.39
N GLN A 46 12.34 -12.77 -15.49
CA GLN A 46 13.19 -11.59 -15.77
C GLN A 46 12.63 -10.64 -16.84
N GLU A 47 11.33 -10.72 -17.13
CA GLU A 47 10.63 -9.80 -18.01
C GLU A 47 10.18 -8.56 -17.22
N LEU A 48 11.16 -7.80 -16.70
CA LEU A 48 10.92 -6.74 -15.70
C LEU A 48 9.99 -5.63 -16.20
N ASP A 49 10.04 -5.27 -17.49
CA ASP A 49 9.15 -4.24 -18.04
C ASP A 49 7.69 -4.69 -18.13
N LYS A 50 7.46 -5.99 -18.38
CA LYS A 50 6.10 -6.56 -18.33
C LYS A 50 5.59 -6.59 -16.90
N ALA A 51 6.44 -7.04 -15.97
CA ALA A 51 6.10 -7.05 -14.55
C ALA A 51 5.72 -5.66 -14.05
N GLU A 52 6.44 -4.63 -14.48
CA GLU A 52 6.16 -3.24 -14.12
C GLU A 52 4.80 -2.78 -14.63
N GLY A 53 4.46 -3.12 -15.89
CA GLY A 53 3.14 -2.84 -16.43
C GLY A 53 2.01 -3.45 -15.59
N PHE A 54 2.14 -4.74 -15.22
CA PHE A 54 1.15 -5.42 -14.40
C PHE A 54 0.97 -4.79 -13.01
N TYR A 55 2.08 -4.47 -12.32
CA TYR A 55 1.98 -3.81 -11.01
C TYR A 55 1.45 -2.38 -11.12
N ALA A 56 1.83 -1.62 -12.15
CA ALA A 56 1.32 -0.27 -12.38
C ALA A 56 -0.20 -0.27 -12.65
N ASP A 57 -0.69 -1.24 -13.43
CA ASP A 57 -2.12 -1.43 -13.69
C ASP A 57 -2.85 -1.81 -12.39
N ALA A 58 -2.28 -2.71 -11.58
CA ALA A 58 -2.82 -3.07 -10.27
C ALA A 58 -2.96 -1.85 -9.35
N VAL A 59 -1.92 -1.00 -9.26
CA VAL A 59 -1.94 0.26 -8.50
C VAL A 59 -3.01 1.21 -9.01
N SER A 60 -3.10 1.40 -10.34
CA SER A 60 -4.07 2.29 -10.96
C SER A 60 -5.51 1.86 -10.65
N ILE A 61 -5.82 0.58 -10.81
CA ILE A 61 -7.16 0.03 -10.54
C ILE A 61 -7.47 0.09 -9.05
N ALA A 62 -6.52 -0.29 -8.17
CA ALA A 62 -6.71 -0.22 -6.73
C ALA A 62 -7.02 1.22 -6.28
N ARG A 63 -6.25 2.20 -6.77
CA ARG A 63 -6.44 3.62 -6.43
C ARG A 63 -7.79 4.15 -6.92
N GLN A 64 -8.21 3.80 -8.13
CA GLN A 64 -9.46 4.28 -8.71
C GLN A 64 -10.70 3.63 -8.10
N LYS A 65 -10.67 2.30 -7.88
CA LYS A 65 -11.87 1.54 -7.51
C LYS A 65 -12.00 1.27 -6.01
N LEU A 66 -10.88 1.19 -5.28
CA LEU A 66 -10.87 0.91 -3.83
C LEU A 66 -10.58 2.16 -3.00
N GLY A 67 -9.93 3.15 -3.59
CA GLY A 67 -9.57 4.41 -2.95
C GLY A 67 -8.15 4.43 -2.38
N ALA A 68 -7.70 5.63 -2.01
CA ALA A 68 -6.30 5.90 -1.64
C ALA A 68 -5.84 5.26 -0.31
N ASN A 69 -6.78 4.86 0.56
CA ASN A 69 -6.44 4.28 1.86
C ASN A 69 -6.60 2.77 1.88
N HIS A 70 -7.02 2.10 0.80
CA HIS A 70 -7.32 0.67 0.88
C HIS A 70 -6.03 -0.17 0.96
N GLN A 71 -5.96 -1.13 1.89
CA GLN A 71 -4.79 -1.99 2.10
C GLN A 71 -4.23 -2.68 0.83
N VAL A 72 -5.11 -3.09 -0.10
CA VAL A 72 -4.70 -3.68 -1.40
C VAL A 72 -3.90 -2.70 -2.27
N LEU A 73 -4.18 -1.40 -2.20
CA LEU A 73 -3.32 -0.39 -2.85
C LEU A 73 -1.94 -0.38 -2.21
N GLY A 74 -1.86 -0.47 -0.88
CA GLY A 74 -0.60 -0.57 -0.15
C GLY A 74 0.26 -1.76 -0.59
N TYR A 75 -0.34 -2.95 -0.74
CA TYR A 75 0.37 -4.13 -1.26
C TYR A 75 0.85 -3.93 -2.71
N ALA A 76 -0.03 -3.46 -3.61
CA ALA A 76 0.33 -3.23 -5.00
C ALA A 76 1.47 -2.20 -5.16
N LEU A 77 1.46 -1.13 -4.35
CA LEU A 77 2.53 -0.13 -4.32
C LEU A 77 3.86 -0.72 -3.82
N ALA A 78 3.82 -1.58 -2.80
CA ALA A 78 5.02 -2.25 -2.28
C ALA A 78 5.64 -3.20 -3.31
N ASP A 79 4.82 -3.94 -4.07
CA ASP A 79 5.28 -4.83 -5.14
C ASP A 79 5.91 -4.05 -6.29
N LEU A 80 5.28 -2.94 -6.72
CA LEU A 80 5.84 -2.05 -7.73
C LEU A 80 7.17 -1.43 -7.27
N ALA A 81 7.23 -0.98 -6.02
CA ALA A 81 8.43 -0.37 -5.45
C ALA A 81 9.59 -1.36 -5.37
N GLN A 82 9.33 -2.62 -5.00
CA GLN A 82 10.35 -3.67 -4.97
C GLN A 82 10.90 -3.96 -6.36
N LEU A 83 10.04 -3.98 -7.38
CA LEU A 83 10.50 -4.13 -8.76
C LEU A 83 11.37 -2.94 -9.19
N GLN A 84 10.96 -1.71 -8.88
CA GLN A 84 11.71 -0.49 -9.19
C GLN A 84 13.08 -0.48 -8.49
N GLU A 85 13.14 -0.87 -7.21
CA GLU A 85 14.38 -1.09 -6.47
C GLU A 85 15.29 -2.08 -7.22
N SER A 86 14.75 -3.22 -7.67
CA SER A 86 15.53 -4.22 -8.42
C SER A 86 16.04 -3.73 -9.78
N LYS A 87 15.37 -2.75 -10.39
CA LYS A 87 15.78 -2.08 -11.64
C LYS A 87 16.76 -0.92 -11.40
N GLY A 88 17.02 -0.55 -10.13
CA GLY A 88 17.85 0.59 -9.76
C GLY A 88 17.12 1.94 -9.81
N ASP A 89 15.79 1.95 -9.97
CA ASP A 89 14.98 3.17 -9.90
C ASP A 89 14.59 3.47 -8.45
N GLU A 90 15.59 3.91 -7.68
CA GLU A 90 15.42 4.15 -6.25
C GLU A 90 14.49 5.33 -5.94
N ILE A 91 14.37 6.29 -6.86
CA ILE A 91 13.53 7.49 -6.65
C ILE A 91 12.06 7.08 -6.61
N ASN A 92 11.61 6.35 -7.63
CA ASN A 92 10.23 5.88 -7.68
C ASN A 92 9.97 4.80 -6.63
N ALA A 93 10.93 3.91 -6.38
CA ALA A 93 10.83 2.92 -5.31
C ALA A 93 10.60 3.57 -3.94
N ARG A 94 11.39 4.59 -3.58
CA ARG A 94 11.21 5.33 -2.31
C ARG A 94 9.84 5.96 -2.22
N HIS A 95 9.37 6.62 -3.29
CA HIS A 95 8.05 7.25 -3.29
C HIS A 95 6.94 6.23 -3.03
N ASN A 96 6.94 5.14 -3.78
CA ASN A 96 5.93 4.08 -3.67
C ASN A 96 6.00 3.35 -2.33
N PHE A 97 7.20 3.07 -1.80
CA PHE A 97 7.33 2.47 -0.47
C PHE A 97 6.85 3.38 0.65
N VAL A 98 7.08 4.70 0.58
CA VAL A 98 6.56 5.65 1.58
C VAL A 98 5.03 5.65 1.59
N GLU A 99 4.41 5.68 0.41
CA GLU A 99 2.95 5.62 0.30
C GLU A 99 2.40 4.28 0.80
N ALA A 100 3.01 3.16 0.39
CA ALA A 100 2.66 1.82 0.87
C ALA A 100 2.78 1.70 2.39
N LEU A 101 3.85 2.24 2.98
CA LEU A 101 4.09 2.23 4.42
C LEU A 101 2.96 2.95 5.14
N HIS A 102 2.58 4.15 4.71
CA HIS A 102 1.52 4.92 5.34
C HIS A 102 0.18 4.15 5.35
N ILE A 103 -0.17 3.54 4.22
CA ILE A 103 -1.42 2.78 4.09
C ILE A 103 -1.39 1.51 4.97
N LEU A 104 -0.31 0.73 4.88
CA LEU A 104 -0.22 -0.56 5.56
C LEU A 104 0.04 -0.41 7.06
N GLU A 105 0.72 0.64 7.50
CA GLU A 105 0.85 0.99 8.91
C GLU A 105 -0.53 1.30 9.52
N ALA A 106 -1.39 2.04 8.82
CA ALA A 106 -2.73 2.36 9.29
C ALA A 106 -3.65 1.12 9.41
N HIS A 107 -3.46 0.10 8.56
CA HIS A 107 -4.33 -1.10 8.53
C HIS A 107 -3.79 -2.28 9.35
N LEU A 108 -2.48 -2.50 9.31
CA LEU A 108 -1.83 -3.68 9.90
C LEU A 108 -1.06 -3.34 11.18
N GLY A 109 -0.72 -2.06 11.37
CA GLY A 109 0.12 -1.58 12.45
C GLY A 109 1.62 -1.70 12.17
N ASN A 110 2.40 -0.98 12.98
CA ASN A 110 3.86 -0.81 12.82
C ASN A 110 4.66 -2.10 13.04
N ASN A 111 4.11 -3.04 13.83
CA ASN A 111 4.78 -4.30 14.17
C ASN A 111 4.45 -5.44 13.20
N HIS A 112 3.59 -5.19 12.20
CA HIS A 112 3.26 -6.22 11.23
C HIS A 112 4.47 -6.52 10.34
N PRO A 113 4.76 -7.80 10.02
CA PRO A 113 5.93 -8.18 9.24
C PRO A 113 6.08 -7.43 7.91
N VAL A 114 4.96 -7.20 7.21
CA VAL A 114 4.96 -6.46 5.93
C VAL A 114 5.36 -5.00 6.14
N THR A 115 4.82 -4.33 7.16
CA THR A 115 5.15 -2.95 7.51
C THR A 115 6.64 -2.82 7.85
N LEU A 116 7.18 -3.78 8.60
CA LEU A 116 8.60 -3.83 8.97
C LEU A 116 9.51 -4.08 7.76
N ASP A 117 9.10 -4.92 6.80
CA ASP A 117 9.87 -5.16 5.56
C ASP A 117 9.99 -3.87 4.75
N ILE A 118 8.86 -3.17 4.53
CA ILE A 118 8.85 -1.88 3.81
C ILE A 118 9.72 -0.85 4.52
N PHE A 119 9.63 -0.78 5.85
CA PHE A 119 10.49 0.11 6.64
C PHE A 119 11.99 -0.21 6.45
N GLY A 120 12.34 -1.50 6.46
CA GLY A 120 13.71 -1.96 6.22
C GLY A 120 14.22 -1.58 4.82
N ARG A 121 13.39 -1.74 3.79
CA ARG A 121 13.71 -1.34 2.41
C ARG A 121 13.90 0.16 2.27
N LEU A 122 13.00 0.96 2.83
CA LEU A 122 13.17 2.42 2.85
C LEU A 122 14.46 2.82 3.54
N HIS A 123 14.77 2.23 4.69
CA HIS A 123 16.02 2.51 5.38
C HIS A 123 17.25 2.16 4.53
N HIS A 124 17.20 1.09 3.74
CA HIS A 124 18.26 0.76 2.78
C HIS A 124 18.38 1.83 1.68
N LEU A 125 17.27 2.21 1.06
CA LEU A 125 17.23 3.19 -0.04
C LEU A 125 17.60 4.61 0.37
N PHE A 126 17.43 5.00 1.63
CA PHE A 126 17.88 6.31 2.13
C PHE A 126 19.35 6.34 2.57
N ARG A 127 20.00 5.18 2.65
CA ARG A 127 21.40 5.07 3.08
C ARG A 127 22.40 5.18 1.91
N LEU A 128 21.94 4.96 0.68
CA LEU A 128 22.69 5.08 -0.56
C LEU A 128 22.78 6.54 -1.01
#